data_AF-U2M5S5-F1
#
_entry.id   AF-U2M5S5-F1
#
_cell.length_a   1.000
_cell.length_b   1.000
_cell.length_c   1.000
_cell.angle_alpha   90.00
_cell.angle_beta   90.00
_cell.angle_gamma   90.00
#
_symmetry.space_group_name_H-M   'P 1'
#
loop_
_entity.id
_entity.type
_entity.pdbx_description
1 polymer ?
#
loop_
_entity_poly.entity_id
_entity_poly.type
_entity_poly.pdbx_seq_one_letter_code
_entity_poly.pdbx_strand_id
1 'polypeptide(L)'
;MMKNKAWYERFHDELFNEYNSSGEAVAVHIVRDIVDNIDTRGKWIDVVSMDTYGAYNCDHIKFNWIIIELFPRITHPKYKPYVEIYPTDDKEIKQKKKEQNRMIREDNRYITWHASHEDIEVHRNKNHHGEKFIVLCHLYNKNRGKTRKYVQTIVRKATDPMAIWCGGEPVSDGYIPEQVTKTEPLAPSYEYRITAISKITQEQINYITQNEMELVDKICRNGKPTLDILLAASKRHQAKKK
;
A
#
# COMPACT_ATOMS: atom_id res chain seq x y z
N MET A 1 35.56 25.88 -1.59
CA MET A 1 34.58 25.35 -2.56
C MET A 1 33.65 24.39 -1.84
N MET A 2 32.40 24.77 -1.57
CA MET A 2 31.39 23.82 -1.11
C MET A 2 31.13 22.84 -2.25
N LYS A 3 31.38 21.54 -2.02
CA LYS A 3 30.92 20.49 -2.95
C LYS A 3 29.42 20.71 -3.12
N ASN A 4 28.95 20.81 -4.38
CA ASN A 4 27.53 20.74 -4.68
C ASN A 4 27.02 19.39 -4.15
N LYS A 5 26.46 19.40 -2.93
CA LYS A 5 25.79 18.24 -2.36
C LYS A 5 24.73 17.80 -3.37
N ALA A 6 24.70 16.50 -3.67
CA ALA A 6 23.69 16.00 -4.59
C ALA A 6 22.30 16.28 -4.00
N TRP A 7 21.31 16.53 -4.86
CA TRP A 7 19.97 16.98 -4.45
C TRP A 7 19.35 16.08 -3.37
N TYR A 8 19.62 14.77 -3.41
CA TYR A 8 19.18 13.77 -2.44
C TYR A 8 19.91 13.78 -1.08
N GLU A 9 21.06 14.45 -0.95
CA GLU A 9 21.81 14.56 0.32
C GLU A 9 21.25 15.67 1.23
N ARG A 10 20.20 16.36 0.79
CA ARG A 10 19.53 17.44 1.52
C ARG A 10 18.44 16.96 2.48
N PHE A 11 17.95 15.73 2.32
CA PHE A 11 16.67 15.29 2.84
C PHE A 11 16.80 14.14 3.86
N HIS A 12 17.60 14.37 4.90
CA HIS A 12 17.64 13.52 6.09
C HIS A 12 17.07 14.30 7.27
N ASP A 13 15.74 14.45 7.28
CA ASP A 13 14.98 15.19 8.27
C ASP A 13 13.88 14.29 8.87
N GLU A 14 13.17 14.81 9.87
CA GLU A 14 12.14 14.08 10.61
C GLU A 14 10.95 13.68 9.73
N LEU A 15 10.71 14.39 8.62
CA LEU A 15 9.59 14.16 7.71
C LEU A 15 9.81 12.92 6.81
N PHE A 16 11.04 12.43 6.66
CA PHE A 16 11.33 11.24 5.86
C PHE A 16 10.54 10.00 6.32
N ASN A 17 10.58 9.72 7.63
CA ASN A 17 9.89 8.57 8.21
C ASN A 17 8.38 8.79 8.26
N GLU A 18 7.97 10.04 8.54
CA GLU A 18 6.57 10.45 8.56
C GLU A 18 5.93 10.22 7.20
N TYR A 19 6.53 10.75 6.13
CA TYR A 19 6.03 10.57 4.77
C TYR A 19 6.01 9.09 4.36
N ASN A 20 7.11 8.35 4.53
CA ASN A 20 7.14 6.94 4.11
C ASN A 20 6.15 6.04 4.86
N SER A 21 5.69 6.47 6.03
CA SER A 21 4.67 5.78 6.84
C SER A 21 3.26 6.36 6.65
N SER A 22 3.10 7.41 5.85
CA SER A 22 1.85 8.14 5.72
C SER A 22 0.85 7.49 4.76
N GLY A 23 -0.43 7.82 4.94
CA GLY A 23 -1.48 7.49 3.97
C GLY A 23 -1.24 8.10 2.59
N GLU A 24 -0.56 9.24 2.53
CA GLU A 24 -0.25 9.95 1.29
C GLU A 24 0.72 9.13 0.42
N ALA A 25 1.82 8.64 0.99
CA ALA A 25 2.78 7.81 0.26
C ALA A 25 2.13 6.53 -0.27
N VAL A 26 1.21 5.94 0.51
CA VAL A 26 0.43 4.77 0.09
C VAL A 26 -0.56 5.14 -1.03
N ALA A 27 -1.26 6.26 -0.92
CA ALA A 27 -2.19 6.74 -1.93
C ALA A 27 -1.49 7.02 -3.27
N VAL A 28 -0.33 7.70 -3.25
CA VAL A 28 0.50 7.95 -4.43
C VAL A 28 0.94 6.62 -5.06
N HIS A 29 1.37 5.64 -4.26
CA HIS A 29 1.74 4.31 -4.76
C HIS A 29 0.56 3.61 -5.45
N ILE A 30 -0.63 3.64 -4.86
CA ILE A 30 -1.85 3.05 -5.45
C ILE A 30 -2.15 3.69 -6.81
N VAL A 31 -2.18 5.02 -6.86
CA VAL A 31 -2.52 5.76 -8.09
C VAL A 31 -1.46 5.58 -9.18
N ARG A 32 -0.18 5.52 -8.81
CA ARG A 32 0.90 5.42 -9.79
C ARG A 32 1.07 4.00 -10.35
N ASP A 33 1.03 3.00 -9.48
CA ASP A 33 1.48 1.63 -9.84
C ASP A 33 0.32 0.63 -10.00
N ILE A 34 -0.85 0.91 -9.44
CA ILE A 34 -1.96 -0.04 -9.38
C ILE A 34 -3.13 0.43 -10.26
N VAL A 35 -3.38 1.74 -10.30
CA VAL A 35 -4.38 2.32 -11.19
C VAL A 35 -3.83 2.37 -12.62
N ASP A 36 -4.52 1.69 -13.53
CA ASP A 36 -4.19 1.61 -14.96
C ASP A 36 -4.87 2.71 -15.80
N ASN A 37 -6.06 3.15 -15.39
CA ASN A 37 -6.90 4.07 -16.16
C ASN A 37 -6.60 5.57 -15.95
N ILE A 38 -5.48 5.91 -15.29
CA ILE A 38 -5.03 7.29 -15.09
C ILE A 38 -3.61 7.43 -15.64
N ASP A 39 -3.42 8.28 -16.66
CA ASP A 39 -2.08 8.50 -17.22
C ASP A 39 -1.26 9.46 -16.34
N THR A 40 -0.48 8.87 -15.43
CA THR A 40 0.42 9.58 -14.51
C THR A 40 1.79 9.89 -15.11
N ARG A 41 2.08 9.48 -16.36
CA ARG A 41 3.38 9.71 -16.99
C ARG A 41 3.62 11.20 -17.20
N GLY A 42 4.82 11.65 -16.84
CA GLY A 42 5.21 13.07 -16.93
C GLY A 42 4.41 14.00 -16.01
N LYS A 43 3.71 13.46 -15.01
CA LYS A 43 2.91 14.23 -14.05
C LYS A 43 3.30 13.95 -12.61
N TRP A 44 3.03 14.90 -11.74
CA TRP A 44 2.96 14.78 -10.29
C TRP A 44 1.55 14.43 -9.86
N ILE A 45 1.45 13.64 -8.79
CA ILE A 45 0.20 13.24 -8.17
C ILE A 45 0.13 14.00 -6.86
N ASP A 46 -0.81 14.93 -6.79
CA ASP A 46 -1.16 15.65 -5.57
C ASP A 46 -2.32 14.92 -4.90
N VAL A 47 -2.19 14.57 -3.61
CA VAL A 47 -3.29 13.95 -2.84
C VAL A 47 -4.10 15.06 -2.19
N VAL A 48 -5.16 15.48 -2.86
CA VAL A 48 -5.99 16.62 -2.41
C VAL A 48 -6.81 16.28 -1.16
N SER A 49 -7.34 15.06 -1.10
CA SER A 49 -8.11 14.58 0.05
C SER A 49 -8.07 13.05 0.04
N MET A 50 -8.02 12.46 1.22
CA MET A 50 -8.18 11.03 1.41
C MET A 50 -8.89 10.79 2.73
N ASP A 51 -9.67 9.72 2.79
CA ASP A 51 -10.25 9.26 4.05
C ASP A 51 -9.96 7.77 4.23
N THR A 52 -9.76 7.38 5.49
CA THR A 52 -9.31 6.04 5.87
C THR A 52 -10.27 5.41 6.88
N TYR A 53 -10.36 4.08 6.88
CA TYR A 53 -11.26 3.36 7.79
C TYR A 53 -10.62 2.19 8.51
N GLY A 54 -11.09 1.95 9.74
CA GLY A 54 -10.56 0.94 10.64
C GLY A 54 -9.37 1.44 11.47
N ALA A 55 -9.04 0.72 12.54
CA ALA A 55 -7.94 1.11 13.42
C ALA A 55 -6.61 1.16 12.66
N TYR A 56 -5.82 2.21 12.89
CA TYR A 56 -4.42 2.37 12.49
C TYR A 56 -3.49 1.24 12.99
N ASN A 57 -4.02 0.26 13.73
CA ASN A 57 -3.31 -0.86 14.35
C ASN A 57 -3.10 -2.06 13.42
N CYS A 58 -3.13 -1.86 12.11
CA CYS A 58 -2.70 -2.87 11.17
C CYS A 58 -1.71 -2.23 10.20
N ASP A 59 -0.64 -2.95 9.84
CA ASP A 59 0.47 -2.48 8.98
C ASP A 59 0.04 -2.02 7.56
N HIS A 60 -1.27 -1.86 7.31
CA HIS A 60 -1.88 -1.62 6.03
C HIS A 60 -3.04 -0.62 6.18
N ILE A 61 -2.90 0.51 5.50
CA ILE A 61 -3.90 1.58 5.49
C ILE A 61 -5.09 1.16 4.60
N LYS A 62 -6.32 1.47 5.02
CA LYS A 62 -7.52 1.22 4.21
C LYS A 62 -8.18 2.55 3.89
N PHE A 63 -8.65 2.70 2.66
CA PHE A 63 -9.20 3.96 2.16
C PHE A 63 -10.68 3.85 1.88
N ASN A 64 -11.46 4.81 2.37
CA ASN A 64 -12.82 5.01 1.91
C ASN A 64 -12.81 5.67 0.52
N TRP A 65 -11.94 6.66 0.33
CA TRP A 65 -11.63 7.26 -0.97
C TRP A 65 -10.25 7.89 -0.98
N ILE A 66 -9.73 8.08 -2.19
CA ILE A 66 -8.55 8.89 -2.48
C ILE A 66 -8.94 9.88 -3.57
N ILE A 67 -8.71 11.17 -3.35
CA ILE A 67 -8.90 12.23 -4.32
C ILE A 67 -7.53 12.80 -4.67
N ILE A 68 -7.25 12.86 -5.97
CA ILE A 68 -6.00 13.39 -6.49
C ILE A 68 -6.21 14.52 -7.49
N GLU A 69 -5.16 15.30 -7.69
CA GLU A 69 -4.99 16.23 -8.80
C GLU A 69 -3.66 15.97 -9.51
N LEU A 70 -3.65 16.03 -10.84
CA LEU A 70 -2.46 15.77 -11.65
C LEU A 70 -1.86 17.05 -12.22
N PHE A 71 -0.57 17.28 -11.93
CA PHE A 71 0.16 18.44 -12.44
C PHE A 71 1.28 18.01 -13.38
N PRO A 72 1.55 18.71 -14.49
CA PRO A 72 2.71 18.42 -15.32
C PRO A 72 4.00 18.72 -14.55
N ARG A 73 5.03 17.88 -14.74
CA ARG A 73 6.33 18.08 -14.07
C ARG A 73 7.06 19.28 -14.63
N ILE A 74 7.69 20.05 -13.76
CA ILE A 74 8.65 21.10 -14.11
C ILE A 74 10.06 20.55 -13.80
N THR A 75 10.25 20.06 -12.59
CA THR A 75 11.47 19.46 -12.07
C THR A 75 11.59 18.00 -12.47
N HIS A 76 12.82 17.58 -12.81
CA HIS A 76 13.16 16.22 -13.18
C HIS A 76 14.23 15.69 -12.22
N PRO A 77 13.85 15.22 -11.02
CA PRO A 77 14.80 14.80 -10.00
C PRO A 77 15.62 13.60 -10.49
N LYS A 78 16.89 13.56 -10.07
CA LYS A 78 17.76 12.40 -10.27
C LYS A 78 17.61 11.43 -9.11
N TYR A 79 17.25 10.20 -9.43
CA TYR A 79 16.98 9.14 -8.45
C TYR A 79 18.23 8.32 -8.14
N LYS A 80 18.29 7.75 -6.93
CA LYS A 80 19.28 6.73 -6.57
C LYS A 80 19.01 5.46 -7.40
N PRO A 81 20.02 4.91 -8.08
CA PRO A 81 19.84 3.71 -8.89
C PRO A 81 19.59 2.49 -8.00
N TYR A 82 18.72 1.59 -8.43
CA TYR A 82 18.55 0.29 -7.78
C TYR A 82 19.78 -0.59 -7.97
N VAL A 83 20.08 -1.40 -6.96
CA VAL A 83 21.14 -2.41 -7.00
C VAL A 83 20.60 -3.66 -7.69
N GLU A 84 21.35 -4.18 -8.65
CA GLU A 84 20.96 -5.37 -9.38
C GLU A 84 21.05 -6.63 -8.49
N ILE A 85 19.93 -7.33 -8.43
CA ILE A 85 19.82 -8.64 -7.78
C ILE A 85 20.13 -9.70 -8.85
N TYR A 86 21.41 -9.82 -9.20
CA TYR A 86 21.87 -10.91 -10.07
C TYR A 86 21.49 -12.29 -9.52
N PRO A 87 21.36 -13.31 -10.37
CA PRO A 87 21.16 -14.69 -9.92
C PRO A 87 22.31 -15.09 -9.00
N THR A 88 21.99 -15.35 -7.73
CA THR A 88 22.89 -15.92 -6.75
C THR A 88 22.07 -16.88 -5.90
N ASP A 89 22.64 -18.04 -5.60
CA ASP A 89 22.03 -19.03 -4.71
C ASP A 89 22.19 -18.64 -3.23
N ASP A 90 23.03 -17.63 -2.95
CA ASP A 90 23.23 -17.09 -1.61
C ASP A 90 22.00 -16.28 -1.15
N LYS A 91 21.25 -16.87 -0.22
CA LYS A 91 20.05 -16.27 0.36
C LYS A 91 20.36 -14.99 1.16
N GLU A 92 21.51 -14.91 1.81
CA GLU A 92 21.89 -13.76 2.64
C GLU A 92 22.23 -12.55 1.78
N ILE A 93 23.03 -12.74 0.72
CA ILE A 93 23.35 -11.70 -0.26
C ILE A 93 22.05 -11.19 -0.91
N LYS A 94 21.17 -12.10 -1.32
CA LYS A 94 19.86 -11.76 -1.89
C LYS A 94 19.02 -10.92 -0.94
N GLN A 95 19.01 -11.26 0.35
CA GLN A 95 18.26 -10.51 1.36
C GLN A 95 18.85 -9.12 1.61
N LYS A 96 20.18 -9.01 1.74
CA LYS A 96 20.86 -7.71 1.92
C LYS A 96 20.59 -6.75 0.75
N LYS A 97 20.67 -7.24 -0.50
CA LYS A 97 20.36 -6.42 -1.69
C LYS A 97 18.89 -6.00 -1.74
N LYS A 98 17.96 -6.86 -1.32
CA LYS A 98 16.54 -6.49 -1.22
C LYS A 98 16.32 -5.37 -0.20
N GLU A 99 16.97 -5.46 0.96
CA GLU A 99 16.87 -4.41 1.98
C GLU A 99 17.47 -3.09 1.47
N GLN A 100 18.62 -3.15 0.81
CA GLN A 100 19.22 -1.97 0.19
C GLN A 100 18.30 -1.33 -0.86
N ASN A 101 17.67 -2.13 -1.73
CA ASN A 101 16.70 -1.64 -2.70
C ASN A 101 15.44 -1.08 -2.05
N ARG A 102 15.04 -1.61 -0.88
CA ARG A 102 13.94 -1.06 -0.10
C ARG A 102 14.29 0.35 0.40
N MET A 103 15.48 0.55 0.97
CA MET A 103 15.95 1.87 1.40
C MET A 103 16.04 2.86 0.23
N ILE A 104 16.61 2.43 -0.91
CA ILE A 104 16.68 3.24 -2.14
C ILE A 104 15.28 3.65 -2.62
N ARG A 105 14.30 2.76 -2.51
CA ARG A 105 12.91 3.07 -2.86
C ARG A 105 12.31 4.12 -1.94
N GLU A 106 12.53 4.02 -0.63
CA GLU A 106 12.05 4.98 0.37
C GLU A 106 12.69 6.36 0.15
N ASP A 107 14.00 6.40 -0.13
CA ASP A 107 14.71 7.61 -0.54
C ASP A 107 14.11 8.23 -1.81
N ASN A 108 13.93 7.44 -2.87
CA ASN A 108 13.40 7.93 -4.14
C ASN A 108 11.94 8.41 -4.05
N ARG A 109 11.14 7.82 -3.16
CA ARG A 109 9.79 8.30 -2.84
C ARG A 109 9.85 9.67 -2.20
N TYR A 110 10.70 9.86 -1.20
CA TYR A 110 10.82 11.13 -0.49
C TYR A 110 11.40 12.24 -1.40
N ILE A 111 12.37 11.89 -2.23
CA ILE A 111 12.87 12.75 -3.32
C ILE A 111 11.73 13.17 -4.26
N THR A 112 10.86 12.24 -4.63
CA THR A 112 9.72 12.55 -5.49
C THR A 112 8.75 13.52 -4.81
N TRP A 113 8.48 13.30 -3.52
CA TRP A 113 7.56 14.11 -2.73
C TRP A 113 8.00 15.57 -2.64
N HIS A 114 9.27 15.83 -2.33
CA HIS A 114 9.82 17.20 -2.30
C HIS A 114 9.69 17.90 -3.66
N ALA A 115 10.18 17.24 -4.71
CA ALA A 115 10.14 17.81 -6.07
C ALA A 115 8.70 18.06 -6.54
N SER A 116 7.76 17.18 -6.20
CA SER A 116 6.36 17.38 -6.56
C SER A 116 5.74 18.55 -5.81
N HIS A 117 5.98 18.69 -4.51
CA HIS A 117 5.40 19.77 -3.71
C HIS A 117 5.89 21.14 -4.16
N GLU A 118 7.20 21.30 -4.43
CA GLU A 118 7.77 22.52 -4.99
C GLU A 118 7.13 22.88 -6.34
N ASP A 119 7.02 21.92 -7.26
CA ASP A 119 6.42 22.15 -8.57
C ASP A 119 4.92 22.47 -8.50
N ILE A 120 4.18 21.76 -7.64
CA ILE A 120 2.75 21.97 -7.43
C ILE A 120 2.51 23.37 -6.87
N GLU A 121 3.33 23.83 -5.92
CA GLU A 121 3.25 25.19 -5.41
C GLU A 121 3.45 26.23 -6.52
N VAL A 122 4.41 26.02 -7.42
CA VAL A 122 4.62 26.88 -8.60
C VAL A 122 3.39 26.90 -9.51
N HIS A 123 2.74 25.76 -9.74
CA HIS A 123 1.49 25.70 -10.53
C HIS A 123 0.35 26.46 -9.84
N ARG A 124 0.16 26.24 -8.54
CA ARG A 124 -0.88 26.90 -7.74
C ARG A 124 -0.69 28.43 -7.69
N ASN A 125 0.55 28.89 -7.56
CA ASN A 125 0.90 30.32 -7.62
C ASN A 125 0.58 30.97 -8.98
N LYS A 126 0.47 30.17 -10.05
CA LYS A 126 0.04 30.60 -11.38
C LYS A 126 -1.45 30.38 -11.63
N ASN A 127 -2.22 30.01 -10.59
CA ASN A 127 -3.63 29.64 -10.68
C ASN A 127 -3.90 28.51 -11.69
N HIS A 128 -2.90 27.64 -11.91
CA HIS A 128 -3.04 26.47 -12.75
C HIS A 128 -3.59 25.31 -11.93
N HIS A 129 -4.61 24.65 -12.47
CA HIS A 129 -5.25 23.48 -11.87
C HIS A 129 -5.21 22.30 -12.85
N GLY A 130 -4.90 21.13 -12.29
CA GLY A 130 -4.83 19.86 -12.97
C GLY A 130 -6.16 19.13 -13.09
N GLU A 131 -6.11 18.00 -13.79
CA GLU A 131 -7.21 17.04 -13.83
C GLU A 131 -7.35 16.35 -12.47
N LYS A 132 -8.60 16.19 -12.02
CA LYS A 132 -8.91 15.66 -10.70
C LYS A 132 -9.64 14.35 -10.80
N PHE A 133 -9.26 13.40 -9.96
CA PHE A 133 -9.84 12.06 -9.95
C PHE A 133 -10.17 11.62 -8.54
N ILE A 134 -11.22 10.82 -8.43
CA ILE A 134 -11.49 10.01 -7.24
C ILE A 134 -11.19 8.55 -7.55
N VAL A 135 -10.52 7.89 -6.62
CA VAL A 135 -10.16 6.49 -6.68
C VAL A 135 -10.72 5.80 -5.45
N LEU A 136 -11.48 4.74 -5.68
CA LEU A 136 -11.97 3.84 -4.64
C LEU A 136 -11.19 2.54 -4.75
N CYS A 137 -10.64 2.10 -3.62
CA CYS A 137 -9.91 0.85 -3.54
C CYS A 137 -10.22 0.11 -2.25
N HIS A 138 -9.91 -1.17 -2.19
CA HIS A 138 -9.99 -1.93 -0.96
C HIS A 138 -8.76 -2.80 -0.77
N LEU A 139 -8.39 -3.01 0.49
CA LEU A 139 -7.31 -3.91 0.87
C LEU A 139 -7.83 -5.36 0.90
N TYR A 140 -7.28 -6.21 0.05
CA TYR A 140 -7.67 -7.61 -0.13
C TYR A 140 -6.58 -8.57 0.38
N ASN A 141 -6.95 -9.50 1.25
CA ASN A 141 -6.05 -10.58 1.69
C ASN A 141 -6.12 -11.78 0.72
N LYS A 142 -5.07 -11.97 -0.08
CA LYS A 142 -4.90 -13.10 -1.02
C LYS A 142 -4.92 -14.47 -0.37
N ASN A 143 -4.55 -14.52 0.91
CA ASN A 143 -4.46 -15.75 1.69
C ASN A 143 -5.68 -15.97 2.57
N ARG A 144 -6.72 -15.13 2.45
CA ARG A 144 -7.97 -15.31 3.20
C ARG A 144 -8.55 -16.69 2.90
N GLY A 145 -8.73 -17.50 3.95
CA GLY A 145 -9.28 -18.85 3.86
C GLY A 145 -8.33 -19.89 3.26
N LYS A 146 -7.08 -19.54 2.92
CA LYS A 146 -6.09 -20.49 2.41
C LYS A 146 -5.31 -21.12 3.56
N THR A 147 -5.02 -22.41 3.43
CA THR A 147 -4.24 -23.19 4.40
C THR A 147 -3.05 -23.86 3.70
N ARG A 148 -2.01 -24.19 4.47
CA ARG A 148 -0.93 -25.08 4.05
C ARG A 148 -0.93 -26.35 4.88
N LYS A 149 -0.55 -27.46 4.23
CA LYS A 149 -0.28 -28.73 4.90
C LYS A 149 1.22 -28.88 5.08
N TYR A 150 1.63 -29.35 6.25
CA TYR A 150 3.01 -29.71 6.52
C TYR A 150 3.05 -30.98 7.35
N VAL A 151 4.13 -31.73 7.20
CA VAL A 151 4.38 -32.93 7.99
C VAL A 151 5.16 -32.50 9.22
N GLN A 152 4.65 -32.87 10.39
CA GLN A 152 5.35 -32.69 11.65
C GLN A 152 5.64 -34.06 12.25
N THR A 153 6.91 -34.29 12.61
CA THR A 153 7.27 -35.39 13.49
C THR A 153 6.80 -35.06 14.90
N ILE A 154 5.89 -35.87 15.44
CA ILE A 154 5.56 -35.87 16.86
C ILE A 154 6.14 -37.13 17.49
N VAL A 155 6.27 -37.11 18.81
CA VAL A 155 6.73 -38.27 19.57
C VAL A 155 5.54 -38.83 20.33
N ARG A 156 5.21 -40.11 20.14
CA ARG A 156 4.13 -40.79 20.87
C ARG A 156 4.68 -41.97 21.67
N LYS A 157 4.03 -42.25 22.80
CA LYS A 157 4.34 -43.42 23.63
C LYS A 157 3.87 -44.68 22.89
N ALA A 158 4.75 -45.67 22.74
CA ALA A 158 4.43 -46.95 22.16
C ALA A 158 3.40 -47.67 23.06
N THR A 159 2.22 -47.96 22.50
CA THR A 159 1.15 -48.69 23.18
C THR A 159 1.24 -50.20 22.95
N ASP A 160 2.03 -50.63 21.97
CA ASP A 160 2.30 -52.03 21.64
C ASP A 160 3.83 -52.28 21.66
N PRO A 161 4.34 -53.26 22.45
CA PRO A 161 5.76 -53.64 22.47
C PRO A 161 6.33 -54.01 21.09
N MET A 162 5.51 -54.52 20.16
CA MET A 162 5.94 -54.92 18.82
C MET A 162 6.19 -53.72 17.89
N ALA A 163 5.57 -52.56 18.17
CA ALA A 163 5.77 -51.35 17.38
C ALA A 163 7.20 -50.80 17.48
N ILE A 164 7.92 -51.11 18.57
CA ILE A 164 9.33 -50.74 18.78
C ILE A 164 10.25 -51.51 17.83
N TRP A 165 9.87 -52.71 17.39
CA TRP A 165 10.66 -53.55 16.48
C TRP A 165 10.41 -53.26 14.99
N CYS A 166 9.23 -52.74 14.64
CA CYS A 166 8.81 -52.55 13.24
C CYS A 166 8.93 -51.10 12.73
N GLY A 167 9.25 -50.13 13.59
CA GLY A 167 9.10 -48.70 13.26
C GLY A 167 10.23 -47.80 13.76
N GLY A 168 11.38 -47.82 13.07
CA GLY A 168 12.48 -46.87 13.25
C GLY A 168 13.21 -46.97 14.60
N GLU A 169 14.43 -46.43 14.67
CA GLU A 169 15.19 -46.41 15.93
C GLU A 169 14.45 -45.58 17.00
N PRO A 170 14.19 -46.13 18.20
CA PRO A 170 13.48 -45.40 19.26
C PRO A 170 14.27 -44.19 19.73
N VAL A 171 13.58 -43.08 19.97
CA VAL A 171 14.20 -41.81 20.37
C VAL A 171 14.52 -41.77 21.88
N SER A 172 13.81 -42.58 22.67
CA SER A 172 14.00 -42.87 24.10
C SER A 172 13.04 -43.99 24.57
N ASP A 173 13.18 -44.49 25.81
CA ASP A 173 12.40 -45.60 26.39
C ASP A 173 10.89 -45.50 26.10
N GLY A 174 10.42 -46.31 25.15
CA GLY A 174 9.01 -46.47 24.82
C GLY A 174 8.39 -45.32 24.02
N TYR A 175 9.17 -44.47 23.34
CA TYR A 175 8.65 -43.41 22.47
C TYR A 175 9.13 -43.55 21.01
N ILE A 176 8.16 -43.46 20.08
CA ILE A 176 8.40 -43.58 18.64
C ILE A 176 8.05 -42.28 17.90
N PRO A 177 8.84 -41.89 16.87
CA PRO A 177 8.52 -40.75 16.02
C PRO A 177 7.38 -41.10 15.05
N GLU A 178 6.34 -40.28 15.02
CA GLU A 178 5.22 -40.41 14.10
C GLU A 178 5.11 -39.16 13.24
N GLN A 179 5.02 -39.35 11.92
CA GLN A 179 4.78 -38.26 10.98
C GLN A 179 3.28 -37.98 10.91
N VAL A 180 2.85 -36.85 11.47
CA VAL A 180 1.46 -36.38 11.35
C VAL A 180 1.38 -35.23 10.36
N THR A 181 0.38 -35.29 9.47
CA THR A 181 0.06 -34.16 8.60
C THR A 181 -0.76 -33.14 9.38
N LYS A 182 -0.24 -31.94 9.55
CA LYS A 182 -0.96 -30.80 10.12
C LYS A 182 -1.41 -29.84 9.01
N THR A 183 -2.49 -29.11 9.30
CA THR A 183 -3.01 -28.05 8.44
C THR A 183 -2.99 -26.76 9.25
N GLU A 184 -2.42 -25.69 8.70
CA GLU A 184 -2.44 -24.37 9.33
C GLU A 184 -2.83 -23.27 8.33
N PRO A 185 -3.46 -22.18 8.79
CA PRO A 185 -3.75 -21.02 7.95
C PRO A 185 -2.46 -20.40 7.38
N LEU A 186 -2.52 -19.96 6.13
CA LEU A 186 -1.44 -19.13 5.57
C LEU A 186 -1.44 -17.75 6.22
N ALA A 187 -0.24 -17.21 6.46
CA ALA A 187 -0.07 -15.84 6.91
C ALA A 187 -0.79 -14.86 5.96
N PRO A 188 -1.43 -13.79 6.47
CA PRO A 188 -2.08 -12.79 5.62
C PRO A 188 -1.14 -12.22 4.56
N SER A 189 -1.64 -12.04 3.34
CA SER A 189 -0.91 -11.38 2.26
C SER A 189 -1.84 -10.38 1.60
N TYR A 190 -1.61 -9.10 1.83
CA TYR A 190 -2.51 -8.03 1.40
C TYR A 190 -2.08 -7.43 0.06
N GLU A 191 -3.07 -7.03 -0.74
CA GLU A 191 -2.90 -6.19 -1.93
C GLU A 191 -4.03 -5.16 -2.00
N TYR A 192 -3.79 -4.03 -2.68
CA TYR A 192 -4.85 -3.10 -3.02
C TYR A 192 -5.52 -3.52 -4.32
N ARG A 193 -6.85 -3.45 -4.35
CA ARG A 193 -7.66 -3.65 -5.55
C ARG A 193 -8.49 -2.42 -5.82
N ILE A 194 -8.43 -1.93 -7.05
CA ILE A 194 -9.23 -0.79 -7.48
C ILE A 194 -10.67 -1.24 -7.68
N THR A 195 -11.59 -0.52 -7.06
CA THR A 195 -13.04 -0.77 -7.16
C THR A 195 -13.68 0.14 -8.19
N ALA A 196 -13.32 1.42 -8.20
CA ALA A 196 -13.86 2.40 -9.13
C ALA A 196 -12.95 3.63 -9.25
N ILE A 197 -13.01 4.29 -10.41
CA ILE A 197 -12.29 5.52 -10.72
C ILE A 197 -13.25 6.46 -11.45
N SER A 198 -13.20 7.75 -11.15
CA SER A 198 -13.90 8.76 -11.93
C SER A 198 -13.13 10.07 -11.94
N LYS A 199 -13.17 10.77 -13.08
CA LYS A 199 -12.82 12.19 -13.13
C LYS A 199 -13.88 13.00 -12.37
N ILE A 200 -13.46 14.02 -11.63
CA ILE A 200 -14.35 14.85 -10.79
C ILE A 200 -14.02 16.34 -10.93
N THR A 201 -14.94 17.21 -10.51
CA THR A 201 -14.77 18.66 -10.49
C THR A 201 -14.40 19.19 -9.10
N GLN A 202 -13.96 20.45 -9.01
CA GLN A 202 -13.67 21.08 -7.72
C GLN A 202 -14.92 21.18 -6.83
N GLU A 203 -16.10 21.42 -7.40
CA GLU A 203 -17.35 21.47 -6.64
C GLU A 203 -17.68 20.12 -6.00
N GLN A 204 -17.38 19.02 -6.70
CA GLN A 204 -17.56 17.67 -6.16
C GLN A 204 -16.61 17.39 -5.01
N ILE A 205 -15.35 17.84 -5.12
CA ILE A 205 -14.37 17.73 -4.04
C ILE A 205 -14.83 18.52 -2.83
N ASN A 206 -15.19 19.79 -3.02
CA ASN A 206 -15.67 20.65 -1.94
C ASN A 206 -16.89 20.01 -1.25
N TYR A 207 -17.82 19.43 -2.02
CA TYR A 207 -18.95 18.70 -1.46
C TYR A 207 -18.50 17.50 -0.61
N ILE A 208 -17.60 16.66 -1.11
CA ILE A 208 -17.11 15.48 -0.38
C ILE A 208 -16.43 15.92 0.93
N THR A 209 -15.52 16.89 0.87
CA THR A 209 -14.80 17.40 2.05
C THR A 209 -15.74 18.05 3.06
N GLN A 210 -16.76 18.80 2.62
CA GLN A 210 -17.72 19.44 3.53
C GLN A 210 -18.71 18.46 4.17
N ASN A 211 -18.92 17.29 3.56
CA ASN A 211 -19.91 16.30 4.01
C ASN A 211 -19.24 14.97 4.41
N GLU A 212 -17.95 15.01 4.73
CA GLU A 212 -17.11 13.83 5.01
C GLU A 212 -17.77 12.88 6.02
N MET A 213 -18.15 13.39 7.19
CA MET A 213 -18.77 12.60 8.25
C MET A 213 -20.04 11.86 7.78
N GLU A 214 -20.92 12.54 7.06
CA GLU A 214 -22.17 11.93 6.54
C GLU A 214 -21.87 10.84 5.50
N LEU A 215 -20.87 11.07 4.64
CA LEU A 215 -20.46 10.13 3.62
C LEU A 215 -19.80 8.89 4.22
N VAL A 216 -18.92 9.06 5.21
CA VAL A 216 -18.32 7.95 5.96
C VAL A 216 -19.41 7.12 6.63
N ASP A 217 -20.36 7.75 7.31
CA ASP A 217 -21.49 7.05 7.95
C ASP A 217 -22.28 6.20 6.96
N LYS A 218 -22.58 6.74 5.77
CA LYS A 218 -23.26 6.01 4.69
C LYS A 218 -22.42 4.83 4.18
N ILE A 219 -21.12 5.02 4.02
CA ILE A 219 -20.19 3.96 3.61
C ILE A 219 -20.14 2.84 4.65
N CYS A 220 -20.04 3.20 5.93
CA CYS A 220 -20.04 2.26 7.05
C CYS A 220 -21.32 1.42 7.09
N ARG A 221 -22.50 2.04 6.88
CA ARG A 221 -23.80 1.33 6.85
C ARG A 221 -23.96 0.42 5.64
N ASN A 222 -23.49 0.85 4.46
CA ASN A 222 -23.57 0.06 3.23
C ASN A 222 -22.45 -0.99 3.12
N GLY A 223 -21.44 -0.91 3.97
CA GLY A 223 -20.32 -1.84 4.07
C GLY A 223 -19.26 -1.70 2.97
N LYS A 224 -19.42 -0.81 1.97
CA LYS A 224 -18.45 -0.55 0.90
C LYS A 224 -18.58 0.87 0.30
N PRO A 225 -17.47 1.53 -0.04
CA PRO A 225 -17.50 2.79 -0.77
C PRO A 225 -17.93 2.59 -2.23
N THR A 226 -18.79 3.47 -2.73
CA THR A 226 -19.22 3.49 -4.14
C THR A 226 -19.25 4.93 -4.66
N LEU A 227 -19.05 5.11 -5.96
CA LEU A 227 -19.09 6.44 -6.58
C LEU A 227 -20.47 7.09 -6.45
N ASP A 228 -21.55 6.33 -6.40
CA ASP A 228 -22.90 6.88 -6.26
C ASP A 228 -23.10 7.56 -4.89
N ILE A 229 -22.57 6.98 -3.81
CA ILE A 229 -22.63 7.59 -2.48
C ILE A 229 -21.93 8.96 -2.49
N LEU A 230 -20.79 9.04 -3.18
CA LEU A 230 -19.92 10.22 -3.18
C LEU A 230 -20.33 11.29 -4.21
N LEU A 231 -20.79 10.87 -5.40
CA LEU A 231 -21.02 11.75 -6.56
C LEU A 231 -22.51 12.00 -6.87
N ALA A 232 -23.41 11.07 -6.56
CA ALA A 232 -24.84 11.28 -6.82
C ALA A 232 -25.46 12.30 -5.85
N ALA A 233 -24.91 12.39 -4.63
CA ALA A 233 -25.31 13.38 -3.63
C ALA A 233 -24.96 14.82 -4.07
N SER A 234 -23.82 15.00 -4.74
CA SER A 234 -23.43 16.28 -5.34
C SER A 234 -24.39 16.73 -6.46
N LYS A 235 -24.78 15.82 -7.37
CA LYS A 235 -25.73 16.15 -8.46
C LYS A 235 -27.10 16.56 -7.94
N ARG A 236 -27.61 15.90 -6.89
CA ARG A 236 -28.91 16.25 -6.26
C ARG A 236 -28.86 17.60 -5.55
N HIS A 237 -27.73 17.97 -4.96
CA HIS A 237 -27.54 19.28 -4.33
C HIS A 237 -27.53 20.41 -5.39
N GLN A 238 -26.88 20.20 -6.53
CA GLN A 238 -26.87 21.17 -7.63
C GLN A 238 -28.26 21.36 -8.26
N ALA A 239 -29.04 20.27 -8.40
CA ALA A 239 -30.40 20.34 -8.94
C ALA A 239 -31.39 21.11 -8.05
N LYS A 240 -31.12 21.21 -6.73
CA LYS A 240 -31.95 21.98 -5.78
C LYS A 240 -31.60 23.48 -5.69
N LYS A 241 -30.47 23.90 -6.29
CA LYS A 241 -30.03 25.30 -6.33
C LYS A 241 -30.42 26.02 -7.64
N LYS A 242 -31.00 25.30 -8.59
CA LYS A 242 -31.65 25.86 -9.78
C LYS A 242 -33.15 25.97 -9.54
#